data_AF-X1MSA8-F1
#
_entry.id   AF-X1MSA8-F1
#
_cell.length_a   1.000
_cell.length_b   1.000
_cell.length_c   1.000
_cell.angle_alpha   90.00
_cell.angle_beta   90.00
_cell.angle_gamma   90.00
#
_symmetry.space_group_name_H-M   'P 1'
#
loop_
_entity.id
_entity.type
_entity.pdbx_description
1 polymer ?
#
loop_
_entity_poly.entity_id
_entity_poly.type
_entity_poly.pdbx_seq_one_letter_code
_entity_poly.pdbx_strand_id
1 'polypeptide(L)'
;MGNINQVAEWKEKFPKPGLFQIKDKAGKITGTVSIPMHRRKKRPLDLGTVKQYNQDIKKYLDYLTAGNLDNNMVSVIDFFNDLKEQTTKANTHKLCKAGLKAGFLNIPKYKNDLHFKMIIDSAFNYLETEQPNLRINKNSVINETELKELFDNTPDRLSCLIQFCYSTACRISEALNARVKNVTKN
;
A
#
# COMPACT_ATOMS: atom_id res chain seq x y z
N MET A 1 11.28 4.79 -24.83
CA MET A 1 9.86 5.16 -24.99
C MET A 1 9.12 3.92 -25.48
N GLY A 2 8.24 3.34 -24.66
CA GLY A 2 7.50 2.13 -25.02
C GLY A 2 6.53 2.42 -26.15
N ASN A 3 6.56 1.60 -27.21
CA ASN A 3 5.77 1.76 -28.40
C ASN A 3 4.27 1.60 -28.07
N ILE A 4 3.48 2.68 -28.22
CA ILE A 4 2.04 2.71 -27.95
C ILE A 4 1.29 1.61 -28.72
N ASN A 5 1.83 1.18 -29.87
CA ASN A 5 1.26 0.11 -30.69
C ASN A 5 1.41 -1.29 -30.04
N GLN A 6 2.44 -1.55 -29.24
CA GLN A 6 2.60 -2.83 -28.52
C GLN A 6 1.61 -2.99 -27.37
N VAL A 7 1.20 -1.87 -26.73
CA VAL A 7 0.22 -1.88 -25.64
C VAL A 7 -1.21 -2.13 -26.17
N ALA A 8 -1.49 -1.74 -27.42
CA ALA A 8 -2.77 -2.01 -28.08
C ALA A 8 -2.92 -3.50 -28.45
N GLU A 9 -1.89 -4.13 -29.03
CA GLU A 9 -1.90 -5.57 -29.34
C GLU A 9 -2.05 -6.47 -28.10
N TRP A 10 -1.52 -6.04 -26.95
CA TRP A 10 -1.68 -6.78 -25.69
C TRP A 10 -3.10 -6.73 -25.12
N LYS A 11 -3.87 -5.66 -25.39
CA LYS A 11 -5.26 -5.54 -24.92
C LYS A 11 -6.25 -6.36 -25.75
N GLU A 12 -5.94 -6.63 -27.02
CA GLU A 12 -6.77 -7.49 -27.88
C GLU A 12 -6.59 -8.99 -27.58
N LYS A 13 -5.41 -9.42 -27.13
CA LYS A 13 -5.13 -10.84 -26.85
C LYS A 13 -5.80 -11.41 -25.60
N PHE A 14 -6.29 -10.57 -24.70
CA PHE A 14 -6.92 -11.03 -23.46
C PHE A 14 -8.38 -10.55 -23.38
N PRO A 15 -9.36 -11.41 -23.68
CA PRO A 15 -10.77 -11.07 -23.53
C PRO A 15 -11.07 -10.67 -22.07
N LYS A 16 -11.80 -9.56 -21.90
CA LYS A 16 -12.29 -9.10 -20.59
C LYS A 16 -13.15 -10.21 -19.94
N PRO A 17 -13.25 -10.30 -18.61
CA PRO A 17 -14.13 -11.27 -17.98
C PRO A 17 -15.59 -11.06 -18.42
N GLY A 18 -16.27 -12.14 -18.83
CA GLY A 18 -17.61 -12.05 -19.42
C GLY A 18 -18.07 -13.37 -20.06
N LEU A 19 -19.30 -13.35 -20.57
CA LEU A 19 -19.87 -14.44 -21.36
C LEU A 19 -19.67 -14.12 -22.84
N PHE A 20 -18.99 -15.00 -23.57
CA PHE A 20 -18.68 -14.82 -24.99
C PHE A 20 -19.41 -15.85 -25.82
N GLN A 21 -20.04 -15.41 -26.91
CA GLN A 21 -20.65 -16.30 -27.90
C GLN A 21 -19.59 -16.70 -28.93
N ILE A 22 -19.40 -18.00 -29.14
CA ILE A 22 -18.62 -18.54 -30.25
C ILE A 22 -19.53 -18.57 -31.47
N LYS A 23 -19.09 -17.99 -32.58
CA LYS A 23 -19.81 -18.01 -33.87
C LYS A 23 -19.00 -18.78 -34.91
N ASP A 24 -19.68 -19.51 -35.79
CA ASP A 24 -19.05 -20.12 -36.97
C ASP A 24 -18.76 -19.09 -38.07
N LYS A 25 -18.16 -19.54 -39.18
CA LYS A 25 -17.84 -18.67 -40.33
C LYS A 25 -19.08 -18.07 -41.01
N ALA A 26 -20.27 -18.64 -40.77
CA ALA A 26 -21.55 -18.12 -41.24
C ALA A 26 -22.23 -17.19 -40.22
N GLY A 27 -21.58 -16.91 -39.09
CA GLY A 27 -22.08 -16.04 -38.03
C GLY A 27 -23.08 -16.73 -37.07
N LYS A 28 -23.32 -18.03 -37.21
CA LYS A 28 -24.24 -18.79 -36.35
C LYS A 28 -23.57 -19.10 -35.02
N ILE A 29 -24.25 -18.85 -33.91
CA ILE A 29 -23.73 -19.13 -32.57
C ILE A 29 -23.64 -20.65 -32.39
N THR A 30 -22.42 -21.16 -32.17
CA THR A 30 -22.13 -22.59 -31.98
C THR A 30 -21.79 -22.94 -30.54
N GLY A 31 -21.58 -21.95 -29.68
CA GLY A 31 -21.34 -22.19 -28.26
C GLY A 31 -21.21 -20.91 -27.45
N THR A 32 -21.07 -21.05 -26.13
CA THR A 32 -20.71 -19.94 -25.24
C THR A 32 -19.54 -20.33 -24.35
N VAL A 33 -18.64 -19.38 -24.11
CA VAL A 33 -17.51 -19.52 -23.18
C VAL A 33 -17.69 -18.49 -22.09
N SER A 34 -17.71 -18.95 -20.83
CA SER A 34 -17.64 -18.06 -19.68
C SER A 34 -16.19 -17.96 -19.24
N ILE A 35 -15.65 -16.74 -19.19
CA ILE A 35 -14.36 -16.49 -18.54
C ILE A 35 -14.64 -16.07 -17.11
N PRO A 36 -14.35 -16.93 -16.11
CA PRO A 36 -14.67 -16.62 -14.73
C PRO A 36 -13.86 -15.42 -14.24
N MET A 37 -14.53 -14.42 -13.66
CA MET A 37 -13.84 -13.45 -12.82
C MET A 37 -13.30 -14.19 -11.59
N HIS A 38 -12.01 -14.46 -11.55
CA HIS A 38 -11.34 -14.72 -10.28
C HIS A 38 -11.37 -13.44 -9.43
N ARG A 39 -12.45 -13.25 -8.67
CA ARG A 39 -12.47 -12.29 -7.57
C ARG A 39 -11.40 -12.74 -6.58
N ARG A 40 -10.21 -12.15 -6.64
CA ARG A 40 -9.21 -12.29 -5.57
C ARG A 40 -9.92 -11.96 -4.26
N LYS A 41 -10.08 -12.94 -3.37
CA LYS A 41 -10.53 -12.69 -2.00
C LYS A 41 -9.57 -11.64 -1.42
N LYS A 42 -10.11 -10.50 -0.98
CA LYS A 42 -9.30 -9.46 -0.33
C LYS A 42 -8.65 -10.13 0.90
N ARG A 43 -7.32 -10.21 0.90
CA ARG A 43 -6.60 -10.67 2.10
C ARG A 43 -6.82 -9.64 3.21
N PRO A 44 -6.97 -10.06 4.48
CA PRO A 44 -7.05 -9.13 5.59
C PRO A 44 -5.76 -8.28 5.63
N LEU A 45 -5.90 -7.04 6.10
CA LEU A 45 -4.76 -6.14 6.32
C LEU A 45 -3.84 -6.73 7.39
N ASP A 46 -2.54 -6.45 7.30
CA ASP A 46 -1.62 -6.83 8.36
C ASP A 46 -1.89 -6.03 9.65
N LEU A 47 -1.52 -6.60 10.79
CA LEU A 47 -1.80 -6.02 12.10
C LEU A 47 -1.14 -4.65 12.30
N GLY A 48 0.03 -4.42 11.68
CA GLY A 48 0.74 -3.14 11.75
C GLY A 48 -0.04 -2.04 11.03
N THR A 49 -0.50 -2.33 9.81
CA THR A 49 -1.35 -1.43 9.02
C THR A 49 -2.66 -1.11 9.75
N VAL A 50 -3.31 -2.10 10.38
CA VAL A 50 -4.54 -1.87 11.17
C VAL A 50 -4.26 -0.94 12.36
N LYS A 51 -3.16 -1.18 13.10
CA LYS A 51 -2.77 -0.31 14.22
C LYS A 51 -2.49 1.12 13.77
N GLN A 52 -1.76 1.29 12.68
CA GLN A 52 -1.46 2.61 12.11
C GLN A 52 -2.75 3.35 11.73
N TYR A 53 -3.66 2.68 11.02
CA TYR A 53 -4.92 3.29 10.62
C TYR A 53 -5.77 3.71 11.82
N ASN A 54 -5.84 2.88 12.86
CA ASN A 54 -6.56 3.23 14.09
C ASN A 54 -5.95 4.43 14.81
N GLN A 55 -4.62 4.56 14.81
CA GLN A 55 -3.94 5.73 15.36
C GLN A 55 -4.26 7.01 14.57
N ASP A 56 -4.26 6.94 13.24
CA ASP A 56 -4.57 8.09 12.39
C ASP A 56 -6.04 8.52 12.54
N ILE A 57 -6.98 7.56 12.61
CA ILE A 57 -8.40 7.82 12.89
C ILE A 57 -8.55 8.47 14.27
N LYS A 58 -7.88 7.93 15.29
CA LYS A 58 -7.95 8.49 16.64
C LYS A 58 -7.49 9.94 16.67
N LYS A 59 -6.36 10.27 16.05
CA LYS A 59 -5.87 11.65 15.95
C LYS A 59 -6.89 12.59 15.31
N TYR A 60 -7.55 12.13 14.25
CA TYR A 60 -8.60 12.91 13.60
C TYR A 60 -9.83 13.12 14.49
N LEU A 61 -10.28 12.08 15.20
CA LEU A 61 -11.40 12.22 16.14
C LEU A 61 -11.06 13.11 17.33
N ASP A 62 -9.82 13.03 17.84
CA ASP A 62 -9.32 13.90 18.89
C ASP A 62 -9.30 15.37 18.41
N TYR A 63 -8.88 15.62 17.16
CA TYR A 63 -8.95 16.94 16.52
C TYR A 63 -10.39 17.47 16.42
N LEU A 64 -11.33 16.66 15.94
CA LEU A 64 -12.75 17.06 15.88
C LEU A 64 -13.30 17.39 17.26
N THR A 65 -12.97 16.58 18.26
CA THR A 65 -13.47 16.74 19.63
C THR A 65 -12.89 18.01 20.27
N ALA A 66 -11.59 18.26 20.08
CA ALA A 66 -10.92 19.45 20.62
C ALA A 66 -11.44 20.75 19.99
N GLY A 67 -11.76 20.72 18.69
CA GLY A 67 -12.32 21.87 17.96
C GLY A 67 -13.84 22.00 18.02
N ASN A 68 -14.55 21.03 18.63
CA ASN A 68 -16.01 20.90 18.55
C ASN A 68 -16.53 20.97 17.10
N LEU A 69 -15.85 20.24 16.20
CA LEU A 69 -16.09 20.25 14.76
C LEU A 69 -16.95 19.06 14.33
N ASP A 70 -17.77 19.29 13.30
CA ASP A 70 -18.53 18.23 12.65
C ASP A 70 -17.65 17.41 11.71
N ASN A 71 -17.96 16.12 11.60
CA ASN A 71 -17.29 15.24 10.63
C ASN A 71 -17.80 15.50 9.20
N ASN A 72 -17.25 16.51 8.54
CA ASN A 72 -17.61 16.93 7.19
C ASN A 72 -16.37 17.14 6.29
N MET A 73 -16.59 17.49 5.02
CA MET A 73 -15.50 17.70 4.05
C MET A 73 -14.51 18.79 4.47
N VAL A 74 -15.00 19.89 5.04
CA VAL A 74 -14.18 21.03 5.46
C VAL A 74 -13.22 20.57 6.56
N SER A 75 -13.75 19.90 7.60
CA SER A 75 -12.92 19.42 8.71
C SER A 75 -11.91 18.34 8.31
N VAL A 76 -12.19 17.55 7.27
CA VAL A 76 -11.18 16.64 6.69
C VAL A 76 -10.07 17.43 6.01
N ILE A 77 -10.41 18.42 5.19
CA ILE A 77 -9.41 19.23 4.48
C ILE A 77 -8.55 20.02 5.47
N ASP A 78 -9.18 20.68 6.44
CA ASP A 78 -8.50 21.48 7.47
C ASP A 78 -7.54 20.61 8.28
N PHE A 79 -7.98 19.44 8.75
CA PHE A 79 -7.10 18.50 9.42
C PHE A 79 -5.87 18.10 8.58
N PHE A 80 -6.05 17.90 7.27
CA PHE A 80 -4.93 17.57 6.40
C PHE A 80 -3.97 18.74 6.18
N ASN A 81 -4.47 19.97 6.18
CA ASN A 81 -3.65 21.17 6.10
C ASN A 81 -2.85 21.36 7.40
N ASP A 82 -3.50 21.23 8.56
CA ASP A 82 -2.82 21.24 9.86
C ASP A 82 -1.74 20.15 9.94
N LEU A 83 -2.04 18.95 9.43
CA LEU A 83 -1.09 17.85 9.39
C LEU A 83 0.11 18.16 8.48
N LYS A 84 -0.10 18.84 7.35
CA LYS A 84 0.98 19.29 6.45
C LYS A 84 1.87 20.37 7.10
N GLU A 85 1.28 21.23 7.94
CA GLU A 85 2.06 22.22 8.69
C GLU A 85 2.90 21.57 9.79
N GLN A 86 2.37 20.53 10.45
CA GLN A 86 3.05 19.83 11.53
C GLN A 86 4.12 18.83 11.05
N THR A 87 3.99 18.27 9.84
CA THR A 87 4.96 17.32 9.30
C THR A 87 5.34 17.61 7.86
N THR A 88 6.64 17.62 7.58
CA THR A 88 7.19 17.86 6.23
C THR A 88 7.27 16.59 5.38
N LYS A 89 6.88 15.42 5.93
CA LYS A 89 7.12 14.13 5.27
C LYS A 89 5.93 13.72 4.39
N ALA A 90 6.08 13.89 3.09
CA ALA A 90 5.10 13.49 2.07
C ALA A 90 4.56 12.05 2.23
N ASN A 91 5.40 11.10 2.66
CA ASN A 91 4.96 9.72 2.89
C ASN A 91 3.97 9.59 4.06
N THR A 92 4.14 10.39 5.11
CA THR A 92 3.22 10.43 6.26
C THR A 92 1.83 10.89 5.81
N HIS A 93 1.76 11.91 4.96
CA HIS A 93 0.50 12.43 4.42
C HIS A 93 -0.26 11.36 3.63
N LYS A 94 0.45 10.60 2.79
CA LYS A 94 -0.13 9.50 2.02
C LYS A 94 -0.66 8.38 2.90
N LEU A 95 0.11 7.98 3.91
CA LEU A 95 -0.31 6.92 4.83
C LEU A 95 -1.53 7.36 5.65
N CYS A 96 -1.52 8.58 6.18
CA CYS A 96 -2.66 9.15 6.91
C CYS A 96 -3.91 9.25 6.02
N LYS A 97 -3.77 9.72 4.77
CA LYS A 97 -4.85 9.76 3.76
C LYS A 97 -5.45 8.39 3.50
N ALA A 98 -4.61 7.37 3.29
CA ALA A 98 -5.07 6.00 3.08
C ALA A 98 -5.75 5.44 4.34
N GLY A 99 -5.19 5.70 5.52
CA GLY A 99 -5.71 5.22 6.79
C GLY A 99 -7.06 5.83 7.16
N LEU A 100 -7.20 7.14 7.00
CA LEU A 100 -8.48 7.82 7.22
C LEU A 100 -9.53 7.37 6.22
N LYS A 101 -9.20 7.30 4.93
CA LYS A 101 -10.13 6.79 3.89
C LYS A 101 -10.59 5.36 4.20
N ALA A 102 -9.67 4.47 4.56
CA ALA A 102 -9.99 3.11 4.97
C ALA A 102 -10.80 3.08 6.28
N GLY A 103 -10.49 3.98 7.21
CA GLY A 103 -11.15 4.13 8.50
C GLY A 103 -12.61 4.54 8.37
N PHE A 104 -12.88 5.65 7.68
CA PHE A 104 -14.23 6.18 7.49
C PHE A 104 -15.17 5.17 6.82
N LEU A 105 -14.67 4.40 5.85
CA LEU A 105 -15.44 3.34 5.19
C LEU A 105 -15.83 2.20 6.14
N ASN A 106 -15.15 2.05 7.27
CA ASN A 106 -15.36 1.00 8.26
C ASN A 106 -16.05 1.49 9.54
N ILE A 107 -16.32 2.79 9.70
CA ILE A 107 -17.07 3.31 10.85
C ILE A 107 -18.54 2.85 10.72
N PRO A 108 -19.11 2.14 11.72
CA PRO A 108 -20.47 1.59 11.64
C PRO A 108 -21.53 2.62 11.28
N LYS A 109 -21.44 3.84 11.84
CA LYS A 109 -22.36 4.96 11.60
C LYS A 109 -22.44 5.36 10.11
N TYR A 110 -21.33 5.27 9.39
CA TYR A 110 -21.22 5.74 8.00
C TYR A 110 -21.04 4.61 6.98
N LYS A 111 -20.99 3.36 7.44
CA LYS A 111 -20.70 2.19 6.61
C LYS A 111 -21.71 2.01 5.47
N ASN A 112 -22.96 2.41 5.67
CA ASN A 112 -24.03 2.29 4.66
C ASN A 112 -24.44 3.63 4.04
N ASP A 113 -23.84 4.74 4.47
CA ASP A 113 -24.17 6.07 3.95
C ASP A 113 -23.40 6.33 2.65
N LEU A 114 -24.10 6.23 1.51
CA LEU A 114 -23.50 6.47 0.20
C LEU A 114 -23.13 7.94 -0.01
N HIS A 115 -23.95 8.87 0.49
CA HIS A 115 -23.76 10.29 0.31
C HIS A 115 -22.51 10.76 1.05
N PHE A 116 -22.35 10.33 2.31
CA PHE A 116 -21.16 10.59 3.10
C PHE A 116 -19.90 10.05 2.41
N LYS A 117 -19.94 8.82 1.87
CA LYS A 117 -18.81 8.25 1.13
C LYS A 117 -18.41 9.09 -0.07
N MET A 118 -19.38 9.58 -0.85
CA MET A 118 -19.12 10.43 -2.02
C MET A 118 -18.48 11.78 -1.63
N ILE A 119 -18.95 12.39 -0.54
CA ILE A 119 -18.39 13.63 0.00
C ILE A 119 -16.94 13.41 0.44
N ILE A 120 -16.70 12.36 1.23
CA ILE A 120 -15.36 12.02 1.74
C ILE A 120 -14.41 11.64 0.61
N ASP A 121 -14.88 10.86 -0.37
CA ASP A 121 -14.08 10.54 -1.55
C ASP A 121 -13.70 11.81 -2.35
N SER A 122 -14.63 12.75 -2.49
CA SER A 122 -14.35 14.06 -3.11
C SER A 122 -13.32 14.86 -2.33
N ALA A 123 -13.43 14.91 -1.00
CA ALA A 123 -12.47 15.57 -0.11
C ALA A 123 -11.05 14.97 -0.28
N PHE A 124 -10.96 13.64 -0.28
CA PHE A 124 -9.68 12.97 -0.51
C PHE A 124 -9.14 13.15 -1.92
N ASN A 125 -9.99 13.25 -2.94
CA ASN A 125 -9.52 13.51 -4.30
C ASN A 125 -8.97 14.93 -4.45
N TYR A 126 -9.54 15.90 -3.72
CA TYR A 126 -9.05 17.27 -3.67
C TYR A 126 -7.67 17.39 -3.00
N LEU A 127 -7.42 16.57 -1.99
CA LEU A 127 -6.15 16.59 -1.26
C LEU A 127 -4.98 16.06 -2.10
N GLU A 128 -4.20 16.95 -2.71
CA GLU A 128 -2.95 16.56 -3.35
C GLU A 128 -1.90 16.15 -2.30
N THR A 129 -1.26 15.02 -2.57
CA THR A 129 -0.13 14.51 -1.78
C THR A 129 1.10 14.46 -2.66
N GLU A 130 2.16 15.13 -2.24
CA GLU A 130 3.45 15.10 -2.93
C GLU A 130 3.98 13.66 -3.05
N GLN A 131 4.72 13.39 -4.13
CA GLN A 131 5.43 12.12 -4.26
C GLN A 131 6.65 12.13 -3.34
N PRO A 132 6.84 11.12 -2.48
CA PRO A 132 8.03 11.06 -1.64
C PRO A 132 9.27 10.94 -2.54
N ASN A 133 10.28 11.76 -2.29
CA ASN A 133 11.55 11.66 -2.97
C ASN A 133 12.33 10.46 -2.41
N LEU A 134 12.22 9.31 -3.08
CA LEU A 134 12.83 8.03 -2.65
C LEU A 134 14.30 7.88 -3.06
N ARG A 135 15.04 8.98 -3.22
CA ARG A 135 16.48 8.91 -3.56
C ARG A 135 17.25 8.27 -2.40
N ILE A 136 17.59 6.99 -2.57
CA ILE A 136 18.53 6.30 -1.68
C ILE A 136 19.92 6.82 -2.02
N ASN A 137 20.54 7.52 -1.08
CA ASN A 137 21.89 8.04 -1.28
C ASN A 137 22.88 6.87 -1.18
N LYS A 138 23.78 6.68 -2.14
CA LYS A 138 24.75 5.55 -2.10
C LYS A 138 25.63 5.58 -0.85
N ASN A 139 25.87 6.76 -0.31
CA ASN A 139 26.61 6.97 0.94
C ASN A 139 25.84 6.51 2.20
N SER A 140 24.59 6.08 2.07
CA SER A 140 23.80 5.49 3.16
C SER A 140 23.88 3.96 3.22
N VAL A 141 24.66 3.35 2.32
CA VAL A 141 24.89 1.91 2.28
C VAL A 141 26.25 1.61 2.89
N ILE A 142 26.26 0.74 3.89
CA ILE A 142 27.47 0.28 4.58
C ILE A 142 28.39 -0.42 3.59
N ASN A 143 29.65 -0.01 3.54
CA ASN A 143 30.68 -0.65 2.72
C ASN A 143 31.33 -1.86 3.43
N GLU A 144 32.14 -2.64 2.71
CA GLU A 144 32.74 -3.87 3.28
C GLU A 144 33.66 -3.60 4.49
N THR A 145 34.38 -2.47 4.49
CA THR A 145 35.24 -2.08 5.60
C THR A 145 34.43 -1.75 6.85
N GLU A 146 33.38 -0.95 6.72
CA GLU A 146 32.46 -0.61 7.81
C GLU A 146 31.71 -1.85 8.32
N LEU A 147 31.37 -2.79 7.43
CA LEU A 147 30.72 -4.05 7.80
C LEU A 147 31.62 -4.91 8.68
N LYS A 148 32.92 -4.98 8.35
CA LYS A 148 33.90 -5.74 9.12
C LYS A 148 34.11 -5.14 10.51
N GLU A 149 34.24 -3.81 10.60
CA GLU A 149 34.29 -3.10 11.88
C GLU A 149 33.01 -3.34 12.71
N LEU A 150 31.84 -3.41 12.06
CA LEU A 150 30.59 -3.71 12.73
C LEU A 150 30.64 -5.10 13.38
N PHE A 151 31.11 -6.12 12.65
CA PHE A 151 31.22 -7.49 13.16
C PHE A 151 32.14 -7.61 14.37
N ASP A 152 33.28 -6.92 14.34
CA ASP A 152 34.27 -6.96 15.42
C ASP A 152 33.74 -6.31 16.72
N ASN A 153 32.73 -5.43 16.61
CA ASN A 153 32.16 -4.69 17.73
C ASN A 153 30.73 -5.14 18.12
N THR A 154 30.17 -6.17 17.48
CA THR A 154 28.85 -6.72 17.85
C THR A 154 28.92 -8.15 18.38
N PRO A 155 28.01 -8.54 19.31
CA PRO A 155 27.90 -9.93 19.75
C PRO A 155 27.65 -10.89 18.58
N ASP A 156 28.25 -12.07 18.61
CA ASP A 156 28.21 -13.09 17.53
C ASP A 156 26.84 -13.29 16.90
N ARG A 157 25.78 -13.37 17.73
CA ARG A 157 24.41 -13.56 17.26
C ARG A 157 23.91 -12.41 16.37
N LEU A 158 24.26 -11.17 16.72
CA LEU A 158 23.92 -9.99 15.93
C LEU A 158 24.80 -9.92 14.68
N SER A 159 26.09 -10.26 14.79
CA SER A 159 27.00 -10.32 13.65
C SER A 159 26.51 -11.32 12.59
N CYS A 160 26.04 -12.50 12.98
CA CYS A 160 25.41 -13.46 12.05
C CYS A 160 24.16 -12.89 11.37
N LEU A 161 23.30 -12.17 12.11
CA LEU A 161 22.09 -11.57 11.54
C LEU A 161 22.43 -10.47 10.52
N ILE A 162 23.39 -9.60 10.86
CA ILE A 162 23.87 -8.54 9.97
C ILE A 162 24.47 -9.16 8.71
N GLN A 163 25.33 -10.18 8.85
CA GLN A 163 25.94 -10.87 7.73
C GLN A 163 24.88 -11.51 6.82
N PHE A 164 23.89 -12.19 7.40
CA PHE A 164 22.79 -12.77 6.66
C PHE A 164 22.01 -11.70 5.87
N CYS A 165 21.63 -10.59 6.52
CA CYS A 165 20.92 -9.49 5.87
C CYS A 165 21.75 -8.85 4.74
N TYR A 166 23.05 -8.65 4.95
CA TYR A 166 23.95 -8.08 3.95
C TYR A 166 24.08 -8.99 2.73
N SER A 167 24.31 -10.30 2.94
CA SER A 167 24.52 -11.26 1.87
C SER A 167 23.26 -11.55 1.05
N THR A 168 22.07 -11.51 1.65
CA THR A 168 20.82 -11.88 0.95
C THR A 168 19.94 -10.69 0.59
N ALA A 169 20.30 -9.47 1.02
CA ALA A 169 19.46 -8.27 0.91
C ALA A 169 18.03 -8.46 1.43
N CYS A 170 17.82 -9.37 2.39
CA CYS A 170 16.51 -9.62 2.96
C CYS A 170 16.16 -8.57 4.02
N ARG A 171 14.86 -8.36 4.26
CA ARG A 171 14.42 -7.53 5.38
C ARG A 171 14.71 -8.22 6.70
N ILE A 172 14.93 -7.45 7.77
CA ILE A 172 15.12 -7.99 9.12
C ILE A 172 13.97 -8.91 9.53
N SER A 173 12.72 -8.57 9.19
CA SER A 173 11.55 -9.41 9.47
C SER A 173 11.58 -10.75 8.73
N GLU A 174 12.19 -10.81 7.56
CA GLU A 174 12.36 -12.05 6.79
C GLU A 174 13.47 -12.90 7.40
N ALA A 175 14.60 -12.27 7.77
CA ALA A 175 15.71 -12.92 8.46
C ALA A 175 15.28 -13.57 9.80
N LEU A 176 14.50 -12.84 10.61
CA LEU A 176 13.99 -13.35 11.89
C LEU A 176 13.00 -14.52 11.72
N ASN A 177 12.36 -14.64 10.55
CA ASN A 177 11.44 -15.73 10.24
C ASN A 177 12.12 -16.92 9.52
N ALA A 178 13.41 -16.80 9.18
CA ALA A 178 14.16 -17.89 8.58
C ALA A 178 14.26 -19.07 9.57
N ARG A 179 13.99 -20.28 9.08
CA ARG A 179 14.09 -21.50 9.89
C ARG A 179 15.19 -22.39 9.33
N VAL A 180 15.76 -23.25 10.16
CA VAL A 180 16.82 -24.20 9.74
C VAL A 180 16.39 -25.02 8.52
N LYS A 181 15.12 -25.43 8.44
CA LYS A 181 14.58 -26.17 7.28
C LYS A 181 14.58 -25.40 5.96
N ASN A 182 14.73 -24.07 6.00
CA ASN A 182 14.80 -23.21 4.82
C ASN A 182 16.25 -23.08 4.31
N VAL A 183 17.24 -23.60 5.04
CA VAL A 183 18.66 -23.54 4.68
C VAL A 183 19.07 -24.89 4.08
N THR A 184 19.46 -24.87 2.81
CA THR A 184 20.13 -26.01 2.17
C THR A 184 21.62 -25.91 2.43
N LYS A 185 22.24 -26.98 2.94
CA LYS A 185 23.70 -27.08 2.98
C LYS A 185 24.19 -27.21 1.54
N ASN A 186 25.01 -26.25 1.11
CA ASN A 186 25.88 -26.42 -0.06
C ASN A 186 27.12 -27.21 0.35
#